data_AF-A0A9P1GKN5-F1
#
_entry.id   AF-A0A9P1GKN5-F1
#
_cell.length_a   1.000
_cell.length_b   1.000
_cell.length_c   1.000
_cell.angle_alpha   90.00
_cell.angle_beta   90.00
_cell.angle_gamma   90.00
#
_symmetry.space_group_name_H-M   'P 1'
#
loop_
_entity.id
_entity.type
_entity.pdbx_description
1 polymer ?
#
loop_
_entity_poly.entity_id
_entity_poly.type
_entity_poly.pdbx_seq_one_letter_code
_entity_poly.pdbx_strand_id
1 'polypeptide(L)'
;MKLQSFVLSYHSASPTSFCHGHSEWERAIRYRSAIALQTREGSRGLHAFRRFEGPVLCRAGRLQALHRVGLATATVAFSLASVWRHRVSSRRLCQLRSAAEDAETLVAFRGVLKQHSLQAYIVPTDDPHMSEVPPDCFARRKFLTGFTGSAGSAVVTGSEALLWTDGRYFQQASLELSSSWKLMKSGLPSTPSLGDWLANNLQKGDVVGIDPNVHPATWARELQTKLEKVGVELRALTPNLVDEIWVQRPAWPSAAVRVHPFEFAGATVADKLTKVRDELSKKQVDLLAVTSLDEVAYLFNIRGGDVHRTPVVLAYGMVELNRATVFLDHGKLAPEVLSHLKDAEVEVRAYEDFASTLQTKARDGCKVWMDIQRSNYGLFLAMGASGPKETQASPVASMKVRKNESELAGMVAAHRRDGAAMCVALSELEFLMQSHQPVTEMDVDHIVTAARAKQHGYLDNSFDTIAGFGANGAIVHYVAQASNAATLSTDSFLLLDSGAQYVDGTTDVTRTVHFGAPTAEERQMTKGQGSSERTLEDCRSRTGSKYCKTTCIETY
;
A
#
# COMPACT_ATOMS: atom_id res chain seq x y z
N MET A 1 69.58 15.49 21.85
CA MET A 1 69.71 16.68 20.98
C MET A 1 68.34 17.36 20.94
N LYS A 2 68.20 18.65 21.31
CA LYS A 2 68.43 19.85 20.45
C LYS A 2 67.57 19.80 19.19
N LEU A 3 66.61 20.70 18.89
CA LEU A 3 66.00 21.92 19.49
C LEU A 3 64.55 22.02 18.88
N GLN A 4 63.53 22.80 19.24
CA GLN A 4 63.09 23.76 20.29
C GLN A 4 61.58 24.09 19.96
N SER A 5 60.78 24.94 20.64
CA SER A 5 60.46 25.22 22.06
C SER A 5 59.47 26.40 22.13
N PHE A 6 58.65 26.49 23.20
CA PHE A 6 57.93 27.72 23.65
C PHE A 6 56.72 28.18 22.76
N VAL A 7 55.69 28.90 23.26
CA VAL A 7 55.34 29.29 24.65
C VAL A 7 53.80 29.46 24.87
N LEU A 8 53.38 29.24 26.12
CA LEU A 8 52.21 29.69 26.92
C LEU A 8 50.84 30.16 26.32
N SER A 9 49.81 29.69 27.03
CA SER A 9 48.40 30.11 27.06
C SER A 9 48.12 31.29 28.03
N TYR A 10 46.93 31.92 27.95
CA TYR A 10 46.29 32.60 29.10
C TYR A 10 44.74 32.67 29.00
N HIS A 11 44.14 32.92 30.17
CA HIS A 11 42.73 33.06 30.63
C HIS A 11 41.78 34.03 29.87
N SER A 12 40.47 34.17 30.15
CA SER A 12 39.42 33.35 30.83
C SER A 12 38.02 34.03 30.77
N ALA A 13 36.97 33.31 31.22
CA ALA A 13 35.73 33.81 31.85
C ALA A 13 34.59 34.45 31.02
N SER A 14 33.38 33.91 31.24
CA SER A 14 32.03 34.52 31.16
C SER A 14 31.64 35.12 32.55
N PRO A 15 30.55 35.90 32.78
CA PRO A 15 29.24 35.85 32.08
C PRO A 15 28.41 37.18 31.98
N THR A 16 27.10 37.04 31.68
CA THR A 16 25.94 37.93 31.98
C THR A 16 25.67 39.23 31.20
N SER A 17 24.69 39.13 30.28
CA SER A 17 23.51 40.02 30.05
C SER A 17 23.62 41.55 29.86
N PHE A 18 23.05 42.08 28.75
CA PHE A 18 21.82 42.91 28.79
C PHE A 18 21.14 43.13 27.39
N CYS A 19 19.81 42.99 27.35
CA CYS A 19 18.74 43.50 26.46
C CYS A 19 18.90 43.95 24.96
N HIS A 20 17.95 43.41 24.15
CA HIS A 20 17.09 44.04 23.11
C HIS A 20 17.61 44.41 21.69
N GLY A 21 16.80 44.13 20.65
CA GLY A 21 16.98 44.59 19.25
C GLY A 21 16.83 43.53 18.13
N HIS A 22 15.73 42.78 18.04
CA HIS A 22 14.60 43.01 17.09
C HIS A 22 14.87 42.94 15.56
N SER A 23 14.41 41.83 14.94
CA SER A 23 13.78 41.71 13.60
C SER A 23 14.48 42.25 12.32
N GLU A 24 15.19 41.37 11.60
CA GLU A 24 15.65 41.56 10.19
C GLU A 24 15.35 40.35 9.26
N TRP A 25 14.15 39.75 9.33
CA TRP A 25 13.74 38.69 8.37
C TRP A 25 12.35 38.87 7.71
N GLU A 26 11.56 39.87 8.10
CA GLU A 26 10.19 40.10 7.57
C GLU A 26 10.11 41.11 6.41
N ARG A 27 11.21 41.41 5.71
CA ARG A 27 11.26 42.50 4.71
C ARG A 27 11.57 42.09 3.26
N ALA A 28 11.48 40.80 2.94
CA ALA A 28 11.86 40.24 1.63
C ALA A 28 10.68 39.88 0.68
N ILE A 29 9.41 39.87 1.13
CA ILE A 29 8.27 39.37 0.32
C ILE A 29 7.11 40.39 0.22
N ARG A 30 7.38 41.58 -0.34
CA ARG A 30 6.34 42.53 -0.84
C ARG A 30 6.83 43.45 -1.96
N TYR A 31 7.09 42.94 -3.17
CA TYR A 31 7.17 43.78 -4.39
C TYR A 31 7.10 42.96 -5.70
N ARG A 32 5.90 42.82 -6.31
CA ARG A 32 5.66 42.66 -7.79
C ARG A 32 4.16 42.48 -8.15
N SER A 33 3.30 43.39 -7.69
CA SER A 33 1.86 43.38 -8.02
C SER A 33 1.32 44.76 -8.42
N ALA A 34 1.94 45.41 -9.41
CA ALA A 34 1.42 46.60 -10.10
C ALA A 34 2.15 46.84 -11.43
N ILE A 35 1.45 47.51 -12.37
CA ILE A 35 1.80 47.86 -13.79
C ILE A 35 1.15 46.91 -14.80
N ALA A 36 -0.15 47.13 -15.04
CA ALA A 36 -0.92 46.50 -16.11
C ALA A 36 -2.22 47.27 -16.45
N LEU A 37 -2.17 48.59 -16.68
CA LEU A 37 -3.26 49.38 -17.30
C LEU A 37 -2.85 50.84 -17.56
N GLN A 38 -2.45 51.16 -18.80
CA GLN A 38 -2.73 52.41 -19.55
C GLN A 38 -1.77 52.58 -20.74
N THR A 39 -2.25 52.24 -21.93
CA THR A 39 -2.22 53.11 -23.13
C THR A 39 -3.00 52.42 -24.23
N ARG A 40 -3.80 53.19 -24.98
CA ARG A 40 -4.51 52.78 -26.20
C ARG A 40 -4.57 54.01 -27.11
N GLU A 41 -4.93 53.78 -28.37
CA GLU A 41 -4.96 54.78 -29.46
C GLU A 41 -3.56 55.20 -30.00
N GLY A 42 -3.37 55.46 -31.29
CA GLY A 42 -4.29 55.21 -32.41
C GLY A 42 -4.12 56.10 -33.65
N SER A 43 -3.21 55.78 -34.58
CA SER A 43 -3.11 56.39 -35.93
C SER A 43 -2.36 55.43 -36.87
N ARG A 44 -2.93 54.91 -37.96
CA ARG A 44 -3.18 55.52 -39.30
C ARG A 44 -1.91 55.89 -40.08
N GLY A 45 -1.67 55.23 -41.23
CA GLY A 45 -1.12 55.92 -42.42
C GLY A 45 -0.05 55.25 -43.31
N LEU A 46 -0.49 54.48 -44.31
CA LEU A 46 -0.03 54.51 -45.73
C LEU A 46 1.39 54.04 -46.19
N HIS A 47 1.36 53.64 -47.47
CA HIS A 47 2.42 53.43 -48.47
C HIS A 47 3.37 52.21 -48.39
N ALA A 48 3.31 51.41 -49.47
CA ALA A 48 4.23 50.33 -49.84
C ALA A 48 5.34 50.84 -50.79
N PHE A 49 6.32 49.98 -51.13
CA PHE A 49 6.78 49.77 -52.53
C PHE A 49 7.70 48.54 -52.69
N ARG A 50 7.57 47.84 -53.84
CA ARG A 50 8.48 46.88 -54.54
C ARG A 50 9.21 45.78 -53.72
N ARG A 51 9.08 44.48 -54.04
CA ARG A 51 9.52 43.72 -55.24
C ARG A 51 11.03 43.73 -55.51
N PHE A 52 11.64 42.54 -55.44
CA PHE A 52 12.68 42.08 -56.36
C PHE A 52 12.50 40.56 -56.60
N GLU A 53 12.69 40.10 -57.84
CA GLU A 53 12.71 38.70 -58.26
C GLU A 53 14.03 38.44 -59.02
N GLY A 54 14.60 37.23 -58.98
CA GLY A 54 15.73 36.86 -59.84
C GLY A 54 16.31 35.45 -59.58
N PRO A 55 16.66 34.63 -60.61
CA PRO A 55 16.63 33.15 -60.50
C PRO A 55 17.93 32.43 -61.01
N VAL A 56 17.80 31.26 -61.69
CA VAL A 56 18.85 30.39 -62.33
C VAL A 56 19.56 29.40 -61.36
N LEU A 57 19.90 28.12 -61.63
CA LEU A 57 19.47 26.96 -62.48
C LEU A 57 20.08 25.69 -61.76
N CYS A 58 19.59 24.44 -61.69
CA CYS A 58 18.68 23.56 -62.47
C CYS A 58 19.36 22.57 -63.46
N ARG A 59 19.42 21.26 -63.09
CA ARG A 59 19.76 20.06 -63.91
C ARG A 59 19.20 18.78 -63.26
N ALA A 60 19.13 17.61 -63.92
CA ALA A 60 18.19 17.18 -64.98
C ALA A 60 18.56 15.79 -65.57
N GLY A 61 17.59 14.86 -65.72
CA GLY A 61 17.66 13.56 -66.43
C GLY A 61 16.47 12.66 -66.03
N ARG A 62 15.55 12.18 -66.88
CA ARG A 62 15.57 11.37 -68.14
C ARG A 62 15.92 9.89 -67.91
N LEU A 63 15.27 8.84 -68.46
CA LEU A 63 14.05 8.56 -69.28
C LEU A 63 13.69 7.05 -69.05
N GLN A 64 12.76 6.27 -69.64
CA GLN A 64 11.79 6.31 -70.77
C GLN A 64 10.69 5.24 -70.46
N ALA A 65 9.36 5.48 -70.44
CA ALA A 65 8.36 5.59 -71.52
C ALA A 65 8.08 4.32 -72.39
N LEU A 66 6.83 3.80 -72.35
CA LEU A 66 6.19 2.99 -73.42
C LEU A 66 4.64 2.90 -73.27
N HIS A 67 3.96 2.11 -74.12
CA HIS A 67 2.54 2.24 -74.54
C HIS A 67 1.93 0.87 -74.94
N ARG A 68 0.60 0.65 -75.16
CA ARG A 68 -0.58 1.56 -75.30
C ARG A 68 -1.93 0.84 -75.03
N VAL A 69 -2.97 1.62 -74.66
CA VAL A 69 -4.44 1.42 -74.92
C VAL A 69 -5.18 0.17 -74.37
N GLY A 70 -6.31 0.44 -73.70
CA GLY A 70 -7.43 -0.47 -73.39
C GLY A 70 -8.43 0.26 -72.49
N LEU A 71 -9.72 0.34 -72.84
CA LEU A 71 -10.69 1.24 -72.18
C LEU A 71 -11.93 0.47 -71.65
N ALA A 72 -12.57 1.04 -70.61
CA ALA A 72 -13.84 0.63 -69.99
C ALA A 72 -13.82 -0.72 -69.22
N THR A 73 -14.48 -0.89 -68.05
CA THR A 73 -15.33 0.00 -67.22
C THR A 73 -15.06 -0.18 -65.71
N ALA A 74 -14.81 0.88 -64.94
CA ALA A 74 -14.90 0.87 -63.46
C ALA A 74 -14.82 2.29 -62.84
N THR A 75 -15.93 3.05 -62.74
CA THR A 75 -15.90 4.38 -62.07
C THR A 75 -17.23 4.83 -61.43
N VAL A 76 -17.74 4.09 -60.44
CA VAL A 76 -18.50 4.67 -59.30
C VAL A 76 -18.12 3.90 -58.03
N ALA A 77 -17.12 4.40 -57.30
CA ALA A 77 -16.63 3.77 -56.06
C ALA A 77 -16.27 4.82 -55.00
N PHE A 78 -17.15 5.80 -54.79
CA PHE A 78 -16.96 6.87 -53.80
C PHE A 78 -18.27 7.30 -53.11
N SER A 79 -18.84 6.40 -52.30
CA SER A 79 -19.79 6.69 -51.21
C SER A 79 -20.03 5.43 -50.37
N LEU A 80 -20.59 5.60 -49.15
CA LEU A 80 -21.07 4.53 -48.24
C LEU A 80 -20.02 3.60 -47.57
N ALA A 81 -18.77 4.05 -47.39
CA ALA A 81 -17.73 3.26 -46.69
C ALA A 81 -16.94 4.03 -45.61
N SER A 82 -17.53 5.04 -44.95
CA SER A 82 -16.83 5.90 -43.97
C SER A 82 -17.59 6.22 -42.67
N VAL A 83 -18.83 5.75 -42.49
CA VAL A 83 -19.71 6.21 -41.38
C VAL A 83 -20.21 5.05 -40.48
N TRP A 84 -19.43 3.97 -40.35
CA TRP A 84 -19.75 2.87 -39.40
C TRP A 84 -18.52 2.29 -38.69
N ARG A 85 -17.61 3.17 -38.23
CA ARG A 85 -16.61 2.83 -37.20
C ARG A 85 -16.63 3.88 -36.08
N HIS A 86 -16.82 3.37 -34.85
CA HIS A 86 -16.79 4.02 -33.52
C HIS A 86 -18.12 4.38 -32.85
N ARG A 87 -18.66 3.41 -32.09
CA ARG A 87 -19.14 3.66 -30.71
C ARG A 87 -19.07 2.43 -29.78
N VAL A 88 -17.98 1.66 -29.89
CA VAL A 88 -17.52 0.82 -28.77
C VAL A 88 -16.59 1.70 -27.93
N SER A 89 -16.87 1.84 -26.63
CA SER A 89 -16.03 2.64 -25.73
C SER A 89 -14.69 1.95 -25.46
N SER A 90 -13.67 2.75 -25.14
CA SER A 90 -12.35 2.26 -24.70
C SER A 90 -12.46 1.26 -23.54
N ARG A 91 -13.37 1.52 -22.58
CA ARG A 91 -13.68 0.60 -21.47
C ARG A 91 -14.04 -0.81 -21.97
N ARG A 92 -14.93 -0.95 -22.96
CA ARG A 92 -15.30 -2.28 -23.50
C ARG A 92 -14.13 -3.00 -24.19
N LEU A 93 -13.27 -2.27 -24.90
CA LEU A 93 -12.10 -2.87 -25.55
C LEU A 93 -11.01 -3.29 -24.54
N CYS A 94 -10.90 -2.58 -23.41
CA CYS A 94 -10.03 -2.98 -22.30
C CYS A 94 -10.58 -4.22 -21.58
N GLN A 95 -11.86 -4.20 -21.19
CA GLN A 95 -12.54 -5.30 -20.48
C GLN A 95 -12.62 -6.60 -21.31
N LEU A 96 -12.79 -6.50 -22.64
CA LEU A 96 -12.76 -7.68 -23.52
C LEU A 96 -11.36 -8.26 -23.69
N ARG A 97 -10.31 -7.48 -23.45
CA ARG A 97 -8.93 -7.93 -23.52
C ARG A 97 -8.51 -8.61 -22.21
N SER A 98 -8.78 -7.99 -21.06
CA SER A 98 -8.53 -8.61 -19.76
C SER A 98 -9.30 -9.92 -19.58
N ALA A 99 -10.57 -9.99 -20.02
CA ALA A 99 -11.35 -11.23 -19.94
C ALA A 99 -10.80 -12.40 -20.78
N ALA A 100 -10.00 -12.13 -21.82
CA ALA A 100 -9.28 -13.18 -22.56
C ALA A 100 -7.97 -13.57 -21.86
N GLU A 101 -7.21 -12.58 -21.39
CA GLU A 101 -5.94 -12.77 -20.66
C GLU A 101 -6.19 -13.53 -19.32
N ASP A 102 -7.29 -13.24 -18.60
CA ASP A 102 -7.79 -14.00 -17.44
C ASP A 102 -8.13 -15.45 -17.78
N ALA A 103 -8.78 -15.69 -18.93
CA ALA A 103 -9.23 -17.01 -19.34
C ALA A 103 -8.05 -17.92 -19.72
N GLU A 104 -7.04 -17.38 -20.42
CA GLU A 104 -5.79 -18.08 -20.70
C GLU A 104 -5.02 -18.39 -19.40
N THR A 105 -4.95 -17.43 -18.47
CA THR A 105 -4.31 -17.60 -17.16
C THR A 105 -4.99 -18.70 -16.33
N LEU A 106 -6.34 -18.73 -16.29
CA LEU A 106 -7.10 -19.80 -15.62
C LEU A 106 -6.95 -21.17 -16.29
N VAL A 107 -6.85 -21.23 -17.62
CA VAL A 107 -6.60 -22.48 -18.35
C VAL A 107 -5.20 -23.02 -18.05
N ALA A 108 -4.19 -22.15 -18.03
CA ALA A 108 -2.83 -22.52 -17.65
C ALA A 108 -2.76 -23.01 -16.20
N PHE A 109 -3.36 -22.29 -15.25
CA PHE A 109 -3.37 -22.68 -13.84
C PHE A 109 -4.09 -24.01 -13.58
N ARG A 110 -5.21 -24.26 -14.28
CA ARG A 110 -5.89 -25.58 -14.25
C ARG A 110 -5.08 -26.71 -14.89
N GLY A 111 -4.08 -26.39 -15.70
CA GLY A 111 -3.04 -27.34 -16.13
C GLY A 111 -2.17 -27.76 -14.96
N VAL A 112 -1.64 -26.79 -14.20
CA VAL A 112 -0.83 -27.01 -12.99
C VAL A 112 -1.60 -27.83 -11.95
N LEU A 113 -2.86 -27.50 -11.67
CA LEU A 113 -3.68 -28.27 -10.71
C LEU A 113 -3.81 -29.76 -11.10
N LYS A 114 -3.91 -30.07 -12.40
CA LYS A 114 -3.95 -31.46 -12.89
C LYS A 114 -2.60 -32.16 -12.76
N GLN A 115 -1.49 -31.47 -12.98
CA GLN A 115 -0.14 -32.01 -12.81
C GLN A 115 0.14 -32.39 -11.34
N HIS A 116 -0.27 -31.53 -10.40
CA HIS A 116 -0.14 -31.78 -8.95
C HIS A 116 -1.26 -32.64 -8.34
N SER A 117 -2.21 -33.12 -9.17
CA SER A 117 -3.36 -33.94 -8.75
C SER A 117 -4.21 -33.29 -7.64
N LEU A 118 -4.66 -32.06 -7.90
CA LEU A 118 -5.45 -31.24 -6.97
C LEU A 118 -6.83 -30.91 -7.56
N GLN A 119 -7.86 -30.96 -6.71
CA GLN A 119 -9.23 -30.59 -7.07
C GLN A 119 -9.50 -29.10 -6.81
N ALA A 120 -8.81 -28.51 -5.84
CA ALA A 120 -8.81 -27.06 -5.59
C ALA A 120 -7.42 -26.56 -5.16
N TYR A 121 -7.13 -25.28 -5.43
CA TYR A 121 -6.02 -24.55 -4.83
C TYR A 121 -6.47 -23.18 -4.36
N ILE A 122 -5.93 -22.73 -3.23
CA ILE A 122 -6.30 -21.47 -2.59
C ILE A 122 -5.16 -20.46 -2.76
N VAL A 123 -5.50 -19.23 -3.19
CA VAL A 123 -4.56 -18.13 -3.37
C VAL A 123 -5.04 -16.93 -2.53
N PRO A 124 -4.45 -16.71 -1.35
CA PRO A 124 -4.79 -15.58 -0.47
C PRO A 124 -4.17 -14.28 -0.98
N THR A 125 -4.37 -13.18 -0.26
CA THR A 125 -3.68 -11.90 -0.57
C THR A 125 -2.34 -11.81 0.16
N ASP A 126 -2.26 -12.45 1.32
CA ASP A 126 -1.21 -12.39 2.30
C ASP A 126 0.17 -12.82 1.75
N ASP A 127 1.22 -12.24 2.33
CA ASP A 127 2.63 -12.56 2.04
C ASP A 127 3.23 -13.47 3.15
N PRO A 128 4.54 -13.80 3.15
CA PRO A 128 5.18 -14.59 4.20
C PRO A 128 5.10 -14.03 5.64
N HIS A 129 4.57 -12.82 5.82
CA HIS A 129 4.51 -12.06 7.07
C HIS A 129 3.09 -11.59 7.45
N MET A 130 2.08 -12.00 6.69
CA MET A 130 0.68 -11.55 6.83
C MET A 130 0.50 -10.02 6.69
N SER A 131 1.24 -9.40 5.76
CA SER A 131 1.07 -7.98 5.39
C SER A 131 -0.29 -7.71 4.76
N GLU A 132 -1.00 -6.65 5.19
CA GLU A 132 -2.30 -6.25 4.58
C GLU A 132 -2.15 -5.79 3.12
N VAL A 133 -1.04 -5.11 2.81
CA VAL A 133 -0.64 -4.79 1.44
C VAL A 133 0.62 -5.59 1.12
N PRO A 134 0.52 -6.70 0.37
CA PRO A 134 1.70 -7.47 -0.02
C PRO A 134 2.54 -6.67 -1.03
N PRO A 135 3.89 -6.79 -1.00
CA PRO A 135 4.72 -6.38 -2.13
C PRO A 135 4.28 -7.02 -3.45
N ASP A 136 4.43 -6.33 -4.57
CA ASP A 136 3.92 -6.80 -5.88
C ASP A 136 4.49 -8.18 -6.30
N CYS A 137 5.67 -8.58 -5.82
CA CYS A 137 6.23 -9.93 -6.06
C CYS A 137 5.47 -11.06 -5.33
N PHE A 138 4.59 -10.75 -4.38
CA PHE A 138 3.71 -11.68 -3.67
C PHE A 138 2.24 -11.56 -4.08
N ALA A 139 1.88 -10.58 -4.93
CA ALA A 139 0.50 -10.26 -5.34
C ALA A 139 -0.13 -11.30 -6.31
N ARG A 140 0.06 -12.59 -6.03
CA ARG A 140 -0.37 -13.75 -6.84
C ARG A 140 -1.87 -13.76 -7.11
N ARG A 141 -2.69 -13.36 -6.12
CA ARG A 141 -4.14 -13.21 -6.29
C ARG A 141 -4.48 -12.13 -7.31
N LYS A 142 -3.82 -10.96 -7.28
CA LYS A 142 -3.99 -9.85 -8.24
C LYS A 142 -3.60 -10.31 -9.66
N PHE A 143 -2.48 -11.02 -9.81
CA PHE A 143 -2.08 -11.64 -11.09
C PHE A 143 -3.10 -12.67 -11.60
N LEU A 144 -3.61 -13.57 -10.74
CA LEU A 144 -4.51 -14.66 -11.12
C LEU A 144 -5.96 -14.21 -11.39
N THR A 145 -6.42 -13.10 -10.79
CA THR A 145 -7.84 -12.68 -10.79
C THR A 145 -8.11 -11.32 -11.46
N GLY A 146 -7.09 -10.51 -11.72
CA GLY A 146 -7.24 -9.09 -12.08
C GLY A 146 -7.70 -8.18 -10.93
N PHE A 147 -8.32 -8.71 -9.86
CA PHE A 147 -8.85 -7.92 -8.73
C PHE A 147 -7.73 -7.32 -7.87
N THR A 148 -7.82 -6.03 -7.55
CA THR A 148 -6.70 -5.23 -7.00
C THR A 148 -6.83 -4.83 -5.52
N GLY A 149 -8.02 -4.88 -4.91
CA GLY A 149 -8.24 -4.46 -3.50
C GLY A 149 -7.42 -5.24 -2.45
N SER A 150 -7.16 -4.66 -1.27
CA SER A 150 -6.24 -5.21 -0.26
C SER A 150 -6.65 -6.54 0.40
N ALA A 151 -7.91 -6.98 0.29
CA ALA A 151 -8.38 -8.18 0.97
C ALA A 151 -9.11 -9.16 0.04
N GLY A 152 -8.76 -10.44 0.15
CA GLY A 152 -9.51 -11.52 -0.48
C GLY A 152 -8.77 -12.85 -0.54
N SER A 153 -9.49 -13.89 -0.94
CA SER A 153 -8.95 -15.23 -1.18
C SER A 153 -9.60 -15.84 -2.41
N ALA A 154 -8.79 -16.19 -3.40
CA ALA A 154 -9.23 -16.90 -4.59
C ALA A 154 -9.18 -18.42 -4.36
N VAL A 155 -10.12 -19.14 -4.95
CA VAL A 155 -10.12 -20.60 -5.06
C VAL A 155 -10.31 -20.95 -6.53
N VAL A 156 -9.39 -21.73 -7.09
CA VAL A 156 -9.56 -22.30 -8.44
C VAL A 156 -9.75 -23.81 -8.30
N THR A 157 -10.77 -24.33 -8.98
CA THR A 157 -10.99 -25.77 -9.15
C THR A 157 -10.85 -26.17 -10.62
N GLY A 158 -10.99 -27.46 -10.94
CA GLY A 158 -11.02 -27.93 -12.33
C GLY A 158 -12.14 -27.33 -13.19
N SER A 159 -13.18 -26.73 -12.60
CA SER A 159 -14.37 -26.20 -13.27
C SER A 159 -14.74 -24.76 -12.90
N GLU A 160 -14.66 -24.38 -11.62
CA GLU A 160 -15.00 -23.04 -11.13
C GLU A 160 -13.75 -22.22 -10.73
N ALA A 161 -13.92 -20.91 -10.62
CA ALA A 161 -12.95 -19.97 -10.09
C ALA A 161 -13.73 -18.93 -9.26
N LEU A 162 -13.41 -18.81 -7.98
CA LEU A 162 -14.19 -18.04 -7.01
C LEU A 162 -13.28 -17.07 -6.25
N LEU A 163 -13.76 -15.86 -5.96
CA LEU A 163 -13.06 -14.90 -5.10
C LEU A 163 -13.94 -14.54 -3.90
N TRP A 164 -13.48 -14.84 -2.68
CA TRP A 164 -14.01 -14.23 -1.47
C TRP A 164 -13.36 -12.88 -1.21
N THR A 165 -14.16 -11.86 -0.93
CA THR A 165 -13.70 -10.56 -0.40
C THR A 165 -14.79 -9.95 0.50
N ASP A 166 -14.47 -8.88 1.23
CA ASP A 166 -15.36 -8.22 2.20
C ASP A 166 -16.14 -7.03 1.62
N GLY A 167 -17.00 -6.43 2.45
CA GLY A 167 -17.95 -5.39 2.08
C GLY A 167 -17.33 -4.14 1.45
N ARG A 168 -16.08 -3.80 1.79
CA ARG A 168 -15.33 -2.68 1.20
C ARG A 168 -15.16 -2.83 -0.32
N TYR A 169 -15.11 -4.08 -0.78
CA TYR A 169 -14.65 -4.46 -2.11
C TYR A 169 -15.73 -5.06 -3.01
N PHE A 170 -16.97 -5.23 -2.54
CA PHE A 170 -18.05 -5.84 -3.33
C PHE A 170 -18.30 -5.14 -4.68
N GLN A 171 -18.23 -3.80 -4.72
CA GLN A 171 -18.43 -3.04 -5.95
C GLN A 171 -17.20 -3.10 -6.87
N GLN A 172 -15.99 -2.95 -6.31
CA GLN A 172 -14.74 -3.04 -7.07
C GLN A 172 -14.57 -4.42 -7.72
N ALA A 173 -14.74 -5.50 -6.96
CA ALA A 173 -14.66 -6.85 -7.50
C ALA A 173 -15.75 -7.16 -8.54
N SER A 174 -16.92 -6.49 -8.48
CA SER A 174 -17.96 -6.59 -9.51
C SER A 174 -17.65 -5.82 -10.80
N LEU A 175 -16.58 -5.00 -10.82
CA LEU A 175 -16.12 -4.20 -11.96
C LEU A 175 -14.79 -4.69 -12.54
N GLU A 176 -13.91 -5.25 -11.70
CA GLU A 176 -12.59 -5.77 -12.07
C GLU A 176 -12.61 -7.22 -12.54
N LEU A 177 -13.42 -8.10 -11.92
CA LEU A 177 -13.45 -9.52 -12.27
C LEU A 177 -14.11 -9.75 -13.64
N SER A 178 -13.48 -10.57 -14.48
CA SER A 178 -14.11 -11.12 -15.68
C SER A 178 -15.19 -12.16 -15.35
N SER A 179 -16.03 -12.48 -16.33
CA SER A 179 -17.08 -13.50 -16.22
C SER A 179 -16.58 -14.93 -15.94
N SER A 180 -15.27 -15.15 -15.98
CA SER A 180 -14.63 -16.40 -15.58
C SER A 180 -14.61 -16.60 -14.05
N TRP A 181 -14.78 -15.52 -13.29
CA TRP A 181 -14.68 -15.48 -11.83
C TRP A 181 -16.04 -15.24 -11.16
N LYS A 182 -16.26 -15.95 -10.04
CA LYS A 182 -17.47 -15.87 -9.22
C LYS A 182 -17.20 -15.12 -7.92
N LEU A 183 -17.76 -13.93 -7.79
CA LEU A 183 -17.64 -13.11 -6.57
C LEU A 183 -18.46 -13.71 -5.42
N MET A 184 -17.76 -14.06 -4.33
CA MET A 184 -18.32 -14.55 -3.07
C MET A 184 -18.25 -13.43 -2.02
N LYS A 185 -19.42 -12.96 -1.57
CA LYS A 185 -19.55 -11.76 -0.74
C LYS A 185 -19.49 -12.08 0.76
N SER A 186 -18.28 -12.12 1.32
CA SER A 186 -18.03 -12.51 2.71
C SER A 186 -18.82 -11.65 3.71
N GLY A 187 -19.35 -12.30 4.75
CA GLY A 187 -20.16 -11.64 5.78
C GLY A 187 -21.67 -11.56 5.47
N LEU A 188 -22.10 -11.81 4.23
CA LEU A 188 -23.52 -11.96 3.93
C LEU A 188 -24.03 -13.35 4.35
N PRO A 189 -25.19 -13.49 5.04
CA PRO A 189 -25.73 -14.79 5.47
C PRO A 189 -25.98 -15.81 4.34
N SER A 190 -26.10 -15.34 3.09
CA SER A 190 -26.27 -16.16 1.89
C SER A 190 -24.97 -16.66 1.26
N THR A 191 -23.80 -16.19 1.72
CA THR A 191 -22.49 -16.61 1.20
C THR A 191 -21.82 -17.57 2.19
N PRO A 192 -21.53 -18.83 1.81
CA PRO A 192 -20.79 -19.75 2.67
C PRO A 192 -19.36 -19.27 2.90
N SER A 193 -18.76 -19.60 4.04
CA SER A 193 -17.31 -19.40 4.22
C SER A 193 -16.55 -20.27 3.21
N LEU A 194 -15.32 -19.87 2.86
CA LEU A 194 -14.47 -20.60 1.92
C LEU A 194 -14.33 -22.09 2.30
N GLY A 195 -14.12 -22.38 3.59
CA GLY A 195 -14.03 -23.75 4.08
C GLY A 195 -15.35 -24.52 4.07
N ASP A 196 -16.50 -23.85 4.25
CA ASP A 196 -17.82 -24.51 4.11
C ASP A 196 -18.14 -24.77 2.63
N TRP A 197 -17.72 -23.87 1.73
CA TRP A 197 -17.88 -24.08 0.30
C TRP A 197 -17.06 -25.28 -0.17
N LEU A 198 -15.79 -25.38 0.21
CA LEU A 198 -14.95 -26.55 -0.10
C LEU A 198 -15.57 -27.84 0.46
N ALA A 199 -15.96 -27.85 1.74
CA ALA A 199 -16.53 -29.04 2.39
C ALA A 199 -17.89 -29.49 1.81
N ASN A 200 -18.62 -28.61 1.13
CA ASN A 200 -19.92 -28.92 0.48
C ASN A 200 -19.79 -29.24 -1.03
N ASN A 201 -18.67 -28.94 -1.68
CA ASN A 201 -18.50 -29.10 -3.13
C ASN A 201 -17.40 -30.10 -3.53
N LEU A 202 -16.54 -30.53 -2.59
CA LEU A 202 -15.54 -31.58 -2.78
C LEU A 202 -15.97 -32.90 -2.15
N GLN A 203 -15.36 -34.00 -2.61
CA GLN A 203 -15.69 -35.37 -2.23
C GLN A 203 -14.58 -36.01 -1.39
N LYS A 204 -14.91 -37.08 -0.67
CA LYS A 204 -13.94 -37.86 0.11
C LYS A 204 -12.82 -38.39 -0.79
N GLY A 205 -11.58 -38.03 -0.48
CA GLY A 205 -10.38 -38.36 -1.27
C GLY A 205 -9.91 -37.24 -2.20
N ASP A 206 -10.65 -36.13 -2.32
CA ASP A 206 -10.17 -34.94 -3.01
C ASP A 206 -9.09 -34.20 -2.20
N VAL A 207 -8.26 -33.44 -2.91
CA VAL A 207 -7.13 -32.69 -2.35
C VAL A 207 -7.29 -31.19 -2.60
N VAL A 208 -7.16 -30.40 -1.54
CA VAL A 208 -7.05 -28.94 -1.56
C VAL A 208 -5.59 -28.55 -1.33
N GLY A 209 -4.96 -27.93 -2.32
CA GLY A 209 -3.59 -27.41 -2.17
C GLY A 209 -3.54 -25.99 -1.62
N ILE A 210 -2.51 -25.69 -0.82
CA ILE A 210 -2.14 -24.34 -0.38
C ILE A 210 -0.62 -24.15 -0.40
N ASP A 211 -0.14 -22.93 -0.60
CA ASP A 211 1.23 -22.55 -0.21
C ASP A 211 1.22 -22.22 1.29
N PRO A 212 1.88 -23.03 2.14
CA PRO A 212 1.82 -22.86 3.59
C PRO A 212 2.47 -21.55 4.05
N ASN A 213 3.30 -20.91 3.22
CA ASN A 213 3.99 -19.68 3.58
C ASN A 213 3.09 -18.44 3.52
N VAL A 214 1.93 -18.49 2.83
CA VAL A 214 1.03 -17.34 2.65
C VAL A 214 -0.32 -17.50 3.37
N HIS A 215 -0.43 -18.40 4.35
CA HIS A 215 -1.64 -18.54 5.16
C HIS A 215 -1.33 -18.50 6.66
N PRO A 216 -2.12 -17.81 7.50
CA PRO A 216 -2.00 -17.87 8.94
C PRO A 216 -2.08 -19.30 9.48
N ALA A 217 -1.21 -19.65 10.42
CA ALA A 217 -1.15 -21.00 10.98
C ALA A 217 -2.41 -21.42 11.74
N THR A 218 -3.19 -20.49 12.30
CA THR A 218 -4.55 -20.78 12.83
C THR A 218 -5.51 -21.17 11.70
N TRP A 219 -5.65 -20.30 10.70
CA TRP A 219 -6.60 -20.46 9.60
C TRP A 219 -6.37 -21.78 8.83
N ALA A 220 -5.11 -22.12 8.54
CA ALA A 220 -4.78 -23.36 7.85
C ALA A 220 -5.17 -24.61 8.65
N ARG A 221 -4.98 -24.59 9.98
CA ARG A 221 -5.37 -25.70 10.88
C ARG A 221 -6.88 -25.79 11.08
N GLU A 222 -7.58 -24.66 11.12
CA GLU A 222 -9.05 -24.62 11.19
C GLU A 222 -9.67 -25.16 9.90
N LEU A 223 -9.11 -24.81 8.73
CA LEU A 223 -9.49 -25.36 7.44
C LEU A 223 -9.20 -26.87 7.36
N GLN A 224 -8.00 -27.30 7.74
CA GLN A 224 -7.62 -28.73 7.82
C GLN A 224 -8.66 -29.51 8.65
N THR A 225 -8.93 -29.06 9.88
CA THR A 225 -9.90 -29.69 10.79
C THR A 225 -11.34 -29.67 10.27
N LYS A 226 -11.67 -28.81 9.31
CA LYS A 226 -12.97 -28.79 8.61
C LYS A 226 -13.01 -29.79 7.46
N LEU A 227 -11.96 -29.84 6.63
CA LEU A 227 -11.86 -30.72 5.46
C LEU A 227 -11.71 -32.20 5.85
N GLU A 228 -10.93 -32.51 6.89
CA GLU A 228 -10.75 -33.88 7.41
C GLU A 228 -12.09 -34.54 7.80
N LYS A 229 -13.09 -33.76 8.26
CA LYS A 229 -14.41 -34.27 8.65
C LYS A 229 -15.26 -34.77 7.48
N VAL A 230 -15.01 -34.27 6.28
CA VAL A 230 -15.61 -34.77 5.03
C VAL A 230 -14.66 -35.71 4.26
N GLY A 231 -13.45 -35.95 4.80
CA GLY A 231 -12.43 -36.80 4.20
C GLY A 231 -11.71 -36.17 3.01
N VAL A 232 -11.61 -34.84 2.97
CA VAL A 232 -10.83 -34.06 2.01
C VAL A 232 -9.45 -33.74 2.61
N GLU A 233 -8.38 -33.89 1.83
CA GLU A 233 -7.01 -33.58 2.27
C GLU A 233 -6.69 -32.09 2.11
N LEU A 234 -6.06 -31.46 3.11
CA LEU A 234 -5.39 -30.17 2.94
C LEU A 234 -3.88 -30.40 2.76
N ARG A 235 -3.35 -30.12 1.56
CA ARG A 235 -1.95 -30.37 1.20
C ARG A 235 -1.16 -29.06 1.15
N ALA A 236 -0.16 -28.94 2.03
CA ALA A 236 0.84 -27.88 1.96
C ALA A 236 1.84 -28.17 0.82
N LEU A 237 2.06 -27.20 -0.06
CA LEU A 237 2.89 -27.32 -1.27
C LEU A 237 3.84 -26.13 -1.40
N THR A 238 5.12 -26.40 -1.66
CA THR A 238 6.15 -25.39 -1.91
C THR A 238 7.01 -25.83 -3.11
N PRO A 239 7.35 -24.94 -4.07
CA PRO A 239 7.00 -23.51 -4.14
C PRO A 239 5.51 -23.26 -4.41
N ASN A 240 5.09 -22.00 -4.47
CA ASN A 240 3.72 -21.62 -4.76
C ASN A 240 3.36 -21.95 -6.21
N LEU A 241 2.24 -22.64 -6.44
CA LEU A 241 1.87 -23.13 -7.78
C LEU A 241 1.54 -21.99 -8.77
N VAL A 242 1.17 -20.80 -8.29
CA VAL A 242 0.93 -19.63 -9.18
C VAL A 242 2.24 -19.16 -9.82
N ASP A 243 3.38 -19.37 -9.14
CA ASP A 243 4.69 -18.97 -9.66
C ASP A 243 5.11 -19.80 -10.88
N GLU A 244 4.53 -20.99 -11.12
CA GLU A 244 4.78 -21.82 -12.30
C GLU A 244 4.27 -21.20 -13.61
N ILE A 245 3.26 -20.32 -13.54
CA ILE A 245 2.67 -19.63 -14.71
C ILE A 245 2.98 -18.13 -14.74
N TRP A 246 3.54 -17.55 -13.67
CA TRP A 246 3.79 -16.12 -13.56
C TRP A 246 5.13 -15.69 -14.21
N VAL A 247 5.20 -15.81 -15.54
CA VAL A 247 6.42 -15.57 -16.35
C VAL A 247 7.07 -14.21 -16.11
N GLN A 248 6.28 -13.16 -15.85
CA GLN A 248 6.75 -11.80 -15.56
C GLN A 248 6.49 -11.41 -14.10
N ARG A 249 6.81 -12.31 -13.16
CA ARG A 249 6.74 -12.01 -11.73
C ARG A 249 7.67 -10.84 -11.36
N PRO A 250 7.20 -9.82 -10.61
CA PRO A 250 8.04 -8.72 -10.14
C PRO A 250 9.21 -9.21 -9.27
N ALA A 251 10.33 -8.48 -9.34
CA ALA A 251 11.48 -8.73 -8.49
C ALA A 251 11.16 -8.48 -7.00
N TRP A 252 11.97 -9.06 -6.10
CA TRP A 252 11.87 -8.76 -4.68
C TRP A 252 12.20 -7.27 -4.42
N PRO A 253 11.51 -6.60 -3.48
CA PRO A 253 11.86 -5.26 -3.06
C PRO A 253 13.30 -5.16 -2.58
N SER A 254 14.00 -4.10 -2.97
CA SER A 254 15.40 -3.82 -2.66
C SER A 254 15.58 -2.46 -1.97
N ALA A 255 14.61 -2.04 -1.14
CA ALA A 255 14.65 -0.74 -0.50
C ALA A 255 15.73 -0.71 0.61
N ALA A 256 16.50 0.36 0.69
CA ALA A 256 17.55 0.50 1.70
C ALA A 256 16.94 0.54 3.11
N VAL A 257 17.57 -0.18 4.05
CA VAL A 257 17.23 -0.08 5.47
C VAL A 257 17.84 1.21 6.02
N ARG A 258 17.10 1.90 6.88
CA ARG A 258 17.56 3.04 7.68
C ARG A 258 17.31 2.82 9.15
N VAL A 259 18.12 3.45 10.01
CA VAL A 259 17.86 3.52 11.45
C VAL A 259 16.61 4.39 11.71
N HIS A 260 15.86 4.07 12.76
CA HIS A 260 14.85 4.95 13.35
C HIS A 260 15.47 5.68 14.56
N PRO A 261 15.68 7.01 14.50
CA PRO A 261 16.36 7.76 15.55
C PRO A 261 15.76 7.59 16.95
N PHE A 262 16.63 7.55 17.96
CA PHE A 262 16.23 7.41 19.37
C PHE A 262 15.27 8.52 19.83
N GLU A 263 15.46 9.74 19.33
CA GLU A 263 14.59 10.91 19.60
C GLU A 263 13.11 10.69 19.22
N PHE A 264 12.82 9.82 18.26
CA PHE A 264 11.46 9.44 17.87
C PHE A 264 11.04 8.09 18.48
N ALA A 265 11.98 7.16 18.62
CA ALA A 265 11.72 5.83 19.17
C ALA A 265 11.48 5.81 20.69
N GLY A 266 12.08 6.75 21.45
CA GLY A 266 11.98 6.89 22.91
C GLY A 266 12.52 5.71 23.75
N ALA A 267 13.03 4.67 23.11
CA ALA A 267 13.63 3.50 23.74
C ALA A 267 14.64 2.85 22.78
N THR A 268 15.77 2.38 23.31
CA THR A 268 16.79 1.67 22.55
C THR A 268 16.35 0.25 22.17
N VAL A 269 17.09 -0.40 21.28
CA VAL A 269 16.89 -1.81 20.96
C VAL A 269 17.15 -2.68 22.20
N ALA A 270 18.16 -2.36 23.01
CA ALA A 270 18.45 -3.07 24.27
C ALA A 270 17.30 -2.97 25.30
N ASP A 271 16.67 -1.79 25.44
CA ASP A 271 15.49 -1.61 26.31
C ASP A 271 14.30 -2.48 25.87
N LYS A 272 14.12 -2.63 24.55
CA LYS A 272 13.05 -3.42 23.96
C LYS A 272 13.34 -4.92 24.07
N LEU A 273 14.57 -5.37 23.78
CA LEU A 273 15.00 -6.75 23.96
C LEU A 273 14.94 -7.20 25.42
N THR A 274 15.30 -6.33 26.38
CA THR A 274 15.15 -6.61 27.82
C THR A 274 13.70 -6.93 28.19
N LYS A 275 12.76 -6.08 27.76
CA LYS A 275 11.32 -6.30 28.01
C LYS A 275 10.79 -7.58 27.35
N VAL A 276 11.30 -7.95 26.17
CA VAL A 276 10.97 -9.24 25.54
C VAL A 276 11.52 -10.42 26.36
N ARG A 277 12.76 -10.34 26.86
CA ARG A 277 13.40 -11.37 27.69
C ARG A 277 12.71 -11.56 29.05
N ASP A 278 12.16 -10.50 29.63
CA ASP A 278 11.28 -10.57 30.80
C ASP A 278 10.02 -11.40 30.51
N GLU A 279 9.37 -11.18 29.37
CA GLU A 279 8.17 -11.93 28.98
C GLU A 279 8.48 -13.38 28.59
N LEU A 280 9.61 -13.65 27.93
CA LEU A 280 10.11 -15.02 27.71
C LEU A 280 10.23 -15.78 29.03
N SER A 281 10.87 -15.14 30.02
CA SER A 281 11.11 -15.71 31.36
C SER A 281 9.80 -15.98 32.10
N LYS A 282 8.83 -15.05 32.06
CA LYS A 282 7.50 -15.21 32.67
C LYS A 282 6.70 -16.35 32.03
N LYS A 283 6.79 -16.52 30.71
CA LYS A 283 6.14 -17.58 29.93
C LYS A 283 6.89 -18.91 29.94
N GLN A 284 8.09 -18.97 30.52
CA GLN A 284 8.98 -20.15 30.58
C GLN A 284 9.34 -20.72 29.19
N VAL A 285 9.45 -19.81 28.20
CA VAL A 285 9.86 -20.08 26.82
C VAL A 285 11.27 -19.55 26.58
N ASP A 286 11.99 -20.18 25.66
CA ASP A 286 13.43 -19.94 25.47
C ASP A 286 13.71 -18.97 24.30
N LEU A 287 12.74 -18.83 23.38
CA LEU A 287 12.86 -18.09 22.11
C LEU A 287 11.51 -17.46 21.70
N LEU A 288 11.53 -16.23 21.20
CA LEU A 288 10.43 -15.59 20.47
C LEU A 288 10.76 -15.52 18.97
N ALA A 289 9.87 -16.05 18.14
CA ALA A 289 9.85 -15.86 16.69
C ALA A 289 9.00 -14.63 16.34
N VAL A 290 9.62 -13.60 15.78
CA VAL A 290 8.96 -12.34 15.38
C VAL A 290 8.78 -12.35 13.86
N THR A 291 7.53 -12.37 13.41
CA THR A 291 7.15 -12.58 12.01
C THR A 291 6.49 -11.37 11.36
N SER A 292 5.70 -10.59 12.11
CA SER A 292 5.10 -9.33 11.66
C SER A 292 6.19 -8.28 11.34
N LEU A 293 6.19 -7.72 10.13
CA LEU A 293 7.21 -6.74 9.68
C LEU A 293 7.27 -5.48 10.55
N ASP A 294 6.11 -5.04 11.05
CA ASP A 294 5.96 -3.88 11.92
C ASP A 294 6.52 -4.11 13.34
N GLU A 295 6.50 -5.34 13.82
CA GLU A 295 7.15 -5.75 15.07
C GLU A 295 8.67 -5.83 14.91
N VAL A 296 9.18 -6.38 13.80
CA VAL A 296 10.63 -6.39 13.51
C VAL A 296 11.17 -4.96 13.41
N ALA A 297 10.50 -4.10 12.64
CA ALA A 297 10.84 -2.68 12.51
C ALA A 297 10.79 -1.93 13.86
N TYR A 298 9.76 -2.18 14.69
CA TYR A 298 9.65 -1.57 16.01
C TYR A 298 10.73 -2.07 16.99
N LEU A 299 11.01 -3.37 17.02
CA LEU A 299 11.91 -4.00 17.99
C LEU A 299 13.36 -3.55 17.78
N PHE A 300 13.83 -3.60 16.53
CA PHE A 300 15.21 -3.30 16.17
C PHE A 300 15.46 -1.82 15.81
N ASN A 301 14.46 -0.93 15.96
CA ASN A 301 14.54 0.49 15.58
C ASN A 301 15.08 0.68 14.13
N ILE A 302 14.54 -0.08 13.19
CA ILE A 302 14.84 0.05 11.75
C ILE A 302 13.58 0.35 10.95
N ARG A 303 13.73 0.97 9.78
CA ARG A 303 12.66 1.23 8.80
C ARG A 303 13.17 0.92 7.40
N GLY A 304 12.26 0.66 6.48
CA GLY A 304 12.56 0.46 5.06
C GLY A 304 11.48 1.07 4.18
N GLY A 305 11.36 0.54 2.96
CA GLY A 305 10.30 0.83 2.01
C GLY A 305 10.01 -0.38 1.12
N ASP A 306 10.12 -1.59 1.68
CA ASP A 306 9.87 -2.84 0.92
C ASP A 306 8.37 -3.09 0.67
N VAL A 307 7.50 -2.45 1.45
CA VAL A 307 6.04 -2.51 1.33
C VAL A 307 5.52 -1.13 0.96
N HIS A 308 4.60 -1.08 0.01
CA HIS A 308 4.00 0.17 -0.49
C HIS A 308 3.40 0.99 0.65
N ARG A 309 3.72 2.29 0.70
CA ARG A 309 3.31 3.28 1.74
C ARG A 309 3.62 2.91 3.21
N THR A 310 4.31 1.79 3.46
CA THR A 310 4.48 1.20 4.80
C THR A 310 5.97 1.06 5.11
N PRO A 311 6.53 1.80 6.09
CA PRO A 311 7.98 2.00 6.24
C PRO A 311 8.73 0.82 6.91
N VAL A 312 8.50 -0.40 6.43
CA VAL A 312 9.04 -1.66 6.94
C VAL A 312 10.05 -2.30 5.97
N VAL A 313 10.73 -3.34 6.46
CA VAL A 313 11.72 -4.15 5.73
C VAL A 313 11.21 -5.59 5.72
N LEU A 314 11.33 -6.31 4.59
CA LEU A 314 11.10 -7.76 4.54
C LEU A 314 12.16 -8.47 5.38
N ALA A 315 11.77 -8.88 6.59
CA ALA A 315 12.69 -9.36 7.61
C ALA A 315 11.97 -10.25 8.64
N TYR A 316 12.69 -11.19 9.24
CA TYR A 316 12.27 -11.93 10.43
C TYR A 316 13.14 -11.58 11.63
N GLY A 317 12.59 -11.72 12.84
CA GLY A 317 13.33 -11.55 14.10
C GLY A 317 13.31 -12.81 14.96
N MET A 318 14.41 -13.04 15.69
CA MET A 318 14.53 -14.12 16.67
C MET A 318 15.15 -13.55 17.95
N VAL A 319 14.46 -13.68 19.08
CA VAL A 319 14.97 -13.22 20.38
C VAL A 319 15.10 -14.40 21.32
N GLU A 320 16.31 -14.62 21.82
CA GLU A 320 16.62 -15.61 22.86
C GLU A 320 16.97 -14.88 24.17
N LEU A 321 17.00 -15.62 25.28
CA LEU A 321 17.31 -15.07 26.60
C LEU A 321 18.65 -14.30 26.67
N ASN A 322 19.63 -14.66 25.83
CA ASN A 322 20.97 -14.07 25.79
C ASN A 322 21.43 -13.57 24.40
N ARG A 323 20.61 -13.71 23.35
CA ARG A 323 20.95 -13.33 21.97
C ARG A 323 19.76 -12.68 21.25
N ALA A 324 20.02 -11.92 20.21
CA ALA A 324 19.01 -11.51 19.24
C ALA A 324 19.57 -11.62 17.82
N THR A 325 18.75 -12.03 16.87
CA THR A 325 19.12 -12.15 15.46
C THR A 325 18.02 -11.56 14.58
N VAL A 326 18.40 -10.78 13.57
CA VAL A 326 17.52 -10.32 12.49
C VAL A 326 17.93 -10.99 11.18
N PHE A 327 16.94 -11.45 10.41
CA PHE A 327 17.10 -12.21 9.18
C PHE A 327 16.55 -11.37 8.03
N LEU A 328 17.43 -10.80 7.20
CA LEU A 328 17.07 -9.93 6.08
C LEU A 328 18.17 -9.90 5.01
N ASP A 329 17.88 -9.30 3.86
CA ASP A 329 18.87 -9.12 2.78
C ASP A 329 19.99 -8.14 3.19
N HIS A 330 21.20 -8.68 3.34
CA HIS A 330 22.41 -7.90 3.65
C HIS A 330 22.72 -6.81 2.62
N GLY A 331 22.26 -6.95 1.37
CA GLY A 331 22.42 -5.93 0.31
C GLY A 331 21.71 -4.61 0.61
N LYS A 332 20.74 -4.61 1.53
CA LYS A 332 19.97 -3.42 1.94
C LYS A 332 20.61 -2.62 3.08
N LEU A 333 21.72 -3.10 3.65
CA LEU A 333 22.29 -2.57 4.89
C LEU A 333 23.44 -1.58 4.66
N ALA A 334 23.18 -0.30 4.95
CA ALA A 334 24.23 0.70 5.07
C ALA A 334 25.10 0.46 6.32
N PRO A 335 26.39 0.92 6.34
CA PRO A 335 27.29 0.74 7.49
C PRO A 335 26.76 1.29 8.82
N GLU A 336 25.96 2.36 8.78
CA GLU A 336 25.29 2.93 9.96
C GLU A 336 24.28 1.96 10.60
N VAL A 337 23.54 1.19 9.79
CA VAL A 337 22.57 0.19 10.29
C VAL A 337 23.31 -1.01 10.86
N LEU A 338 24.41 -1.42 10.22
CA LEU A 338 25.30 -2.47 10.74
C LEU A 338 25.92 -2.10 12.08
N SER A 339 26.32 -0.82 12.29
CA SER A 339 26.76 -0.35 13.60
C SER A 339 25.61 -0.39 14.60
N HIS A 340 24.49 0.27 14.32
CA HIS A 340 23.31 0.34 15.20
C HIS A 340 22.82 -1.04 15.68
N LEU A 341 22.80 -2.05 14.81
CA LEU A 341 22.43 -3.42 15.18
C LEU A 341 23.52 -4.09 16.03
N LYS A 342 24.80 -3.96 15.65
CA LYS A 342 25.94 -4.53 16.38
C LYS A 342 26.11 -3.91 17.78
N ASP A 343 25.93 -2.60 17.89
CA ASP A 343 26.03 -1.82 19.14
C ASP A 343 24.88 -2.16 20.10
N ALA A 344 23.83 -2.82 19.60
CA ALA A 344 22.73 -3.42 20.36
C ALA A 344 22.83 -4.96 20.52
N GLU A 345 23.99 -5.55 20.21
CA GLU A 345 24.27 -6.99 20.24
C GLU A 345 23.33 -7.86 19.38
N VAL A 346 22.84 -7.32 18.26
CA VAL A 346 21.99 -8.02 17.29
C VAL A 346 22.81 -8.63 16.17
N GLU A 347 22.73 -9.95 16.02
CA GLU A 347 23.29 -10.70 14.89
C GLU A 347 22.46 -10.46 13.63
N VAL A 348 23.11 -10.32 12.47
CA VAL A 348 22.44 -10.20 11.16
C VAL A 348 22.73 -11.45 10.34
N ARG A 349 21.68 -12.07 9.78
CA ARG A 349 21.76 -13.21 8.85
C ARG A 349 20.88 -12.98 7.62
N ALA A 350 21.07 -13.80 6.60
CA ALA A 350 20.23 -13.84 5.41
C ALA A 350 18.75 -14.10 5.75
N TYR A 351 17.83 -13.64 4.90
CA TYR A 351 16.38 -13.79 5.10
C TYR A 351 15.95 -15.26 5.12
N GLU A 352 16.52 -16.06 4.21
CA GLU A 352 16.23 -17.46 3.93
C GLU A 352 16.63 -18.38 5.10
N ASP A 353 17.61 -17.96 5.91
CA ASP A 353 18.13 -18.70 7.06
C ASP A 353 17.13 -18.82 8.22
N PHE A 354 16.06 -18.03 8.23
CA PHE A 354 15.13 -17.98 9.38
C PHE A 354 14.41 -19.31 9.60
N ALA A 355 13.80 -19.89 8.57
CA ALA A 355 12.98 -21.09 8.68
C ALA A 355 13.82 -22.33 9.04
N SER A 356 15.03 -22.47 8.47
CA SER A 356 15.96 -23.55 8.79
C SER A 356 16.52 -23.42 10.21
N THR A 357 16.80 -22.19 10.67
CA THR A 357 17.24 -21.92 12.04
C THR A 357 16.12 -22.22 13.05
N LEU A 358 14.89 -21.80 12.77
CA LEU A 358 13.72 -22.06 13.62
C LEU A 358 13.44 -23.57 13.73
N GLN A 359 13.47 -24.31 12.62
CA GLN A 359 13.34 -25.77 12.63
C GLN A 359 14.44 -26.44 13.46
N THR A 360 15.69 -25.98 13.34
CA THR A 360 16.81 -26.54 14.10
C THR A 360 16.60 -26.32 15.59
N LYS A 361 16.29 -25.08 16.01
CA LYS A 361 15.97 -24.75 17.41
C LYS A 361 14.83 -25.60 17.97
N ALA A 362 13.73 -25.77 17.23
CA ALA A 362 12.60 -26.59 17.65
C ALA A 362 12.98 -28.08 17.78
N ARG A 363 13.78 -28.61 16.85
CA ARG A 363 14.31 -29.99 16.89
C ARG A 363 15.22 -30.22 18.10
N ASP A 364 16.01 -29.21 18.49
CA ASP A 364 16.89 -29.23 19.65
C ASP A 364 16.13 -29.05 20.99
N GLY A 365 14.79 -28.99 20.96
CA GLY A 365 13.93 -28.92 22.14
C GLY A 365 13.67 -27.50 22.68
N CYS A 366 14.04 -26.46 21.92
CA CYS A 366 13.81 -25.07 22.30
C CYS A 366 12.31 -24.75 22.39
N LYS A 367 11.86 -24.17 23.51
CA LYS A 367 10.47 -23.76 23.71
C LYS A 367 10.20 -22.44 22.98
N VAL A 368 9.68 -22.53 21.76
CA VAL A 368 9.34 -21.38 20.91
C VAL A 368 8.02 -20.72 21.33
N TRP A 369 8.00 -19.39 21.44
CA TRP A 369 6.80 -18.57 21.31
C TRP A 369 6.70 -18.09 19.86
N MET A 370 5.58 -18.36 19.19
CA MET A 370 5.26 -17.84 17.86
C MET A 370 3.77 -17.47 17.79
N ASP A 371 3.47 -16.23 17.40
CA ASP A 371 2.08 -15.80 17.17
C ASP A 371 1.53 -16.53 15.92
N ILE A 372 0.69 -17.55 16.13
CA ILE A 372 0.13 -18.36 15.03
C ILE A 372 -1.02 -17.69 14.28
N GLN A 373 -1.49 -16.51 14.70
CA GLN A 373 -2.44 -15.68 13.95
C GLN A 373 -1.73 -14.76 12.94
N ARG A 374 -0.45 -14.42 13.20
CA ARG A 374 0.39 -13.56 12.34
C ARG A 374 1.57 -14.26 11.67
N SER A 375 1.85 -15.51 12.04
CA SER A 375 2.88 -16.34 11.43
C SER A 375 2.29 -17.34 10.45
N ASN A 376 3.02 -17.58 9.36
CA ASN A 376 2.58 -18.51 8.33
C ASN A 376 2.59 -19.99 8.79
N TYR A 377 1.76 -20.81 8.14
CA TYR A 377 1.65 -22.24 8.40
C TYR A 377 2.93 -23.02 8.06
N GLY A 378 3.76 -22.52 7.14
CA GLY A 378 5.07 -23.10 6.81
C GLY A 378 6.01 -23.13 8.03
N LEU A 379 6.11 -22.01 8.75
CA LEU A 379 6.85 -21.91 10.01
C LEU A 379 6.24 -22.78 11.12
N PHE A 380 4.92 -22.94 11.14
CA PHE A 380 4.25 -23.86 12.08
C PHE A 380 4.63 -25.33 11.81
N LEU A 381 4.58 -25.76 10.54
CA LEU A 381 5.01 -27.09 10.12
C LEU A 381 6.52 -27.31 10.33
N ALA A 382 7.34 -26.28 10.18
CA ALA A 382 8.78 -26.35 10.36
C ALA A 382 9.21 -26.73 11.79
N MET A 383 8.38 -26.43 12.81
CA MET A 383 8.58 -26.85 14.21
C MET A 383 8.18 -28.31 14.49
N GLY A 384 7.58 -29.01 13.53
CA GLY A 384 7.18 -30.41 13.65
C GLY A 384 6.04 -30.66 14.65
N ALA A 385 5.87 -31.92 15.05
CA ALA A 385 4.71 -32.39 15.81
C ALA A 385 4.54 -31.74 17.21
N SER A 386 5.60 -31.19 17.80
CA SER A 386 5.53 -30.45 19.07
C SER A 386 4.94 -29.04 18.93
N GLY A 387 5.08 -28.43 17.75
CA GLY A 387 4.66 -27.05 17.49
C GLY A 387 5.35 -26.00 18.40
N PRO A 388 4.84 -24.76 18.41
CA PRO A 388 5.29 -23.74 19.36
C PRO A 388 4.72 -24.01 20.76
N LYS A 389 5.51 -23.68 21.79
CA LYS A 389 5.13 -23.82 23.20
C LYS A 389 4.14 -22.74 23.66
N GLU A 390 4.21 -21.54 23.06
CA GLU A 390 3.25 -20.46 23.25
C GLU A 390 2.80 -19.92 21.88
N THR A 391 1.50 -19.67 21.75
CA THR A 391 0.76 -19.40 20.51
C THR A 391 0.07 -18.03 20.51
N GLN A 392 0.03 -17.36 21.66
CA GLN A 392 -0.59 -16.04 21.83
C GLN A 392 0.15 -14.93 21.09
N ALA A 393 -0.52 -13.79 20.93
CA ALA A 393 0.06 -12.58 20.33
C ALA A 393 1.39 -12.20 20.99
N SER A 394 2.38 -11.83 20.17
CA SER A 394 3.74 -11.49 20.57
C SER A 394 3.78 -10.35 21.62
N PRO A 395 4.73 -10.37 22.57
CA PRO A 395 4.88 -9.30 23.55
C PRO A 395 5.21 -7.96 22.87
N VAL A 396 5.90 -7.98 21.73
CA VAL A 396 6.27 -6.79 20.95
C VAL A 396 5.02 -6.08 20.41
N ALA A 397 3.99 -6.82 19.99
CA ALA A 397 2.70 -6.26 19.61
C ALA A 397 2.06 -5.44 20.74
N SER A 398 2.15 -5.91 22.00
CA SER A 398 1.63 -5.16 23.15
C SER A 398 2.47 -3.91 23.47
N MET A 399 3.79 -3.99 23.29
CA MET A 399 4.72 -2.88 23.53
C MET A 399 4.46 -1.72 22.58
N LYS A 400 4.32 -1.99 21.27
CA LYS A 400 4.11 -0.94 20.24
C LYS A 400 2.70 -0.34 20.19
N VAL A 401 1.73 -0.96 20.87
CA VAL A 401 0.38 -0.37 21.01
C VAL A 401 0.41 0.84 21.95
N ARG A 402 1.12 0.75 23.08
CA ARG A 402 1.23 1.83 24.08
C ARG A 402 2.44 2.72 23.82
N LYS A 403 2.24 3.81 23.08
CA LYS A 403 3.28 4.77 22.71
C LYS A 403 3.91 5.40 23.96
N ASN A 404 5.23 5.57 23.94
CA ASN A 404 5.97 6.32 24.95
C ASN A 404 5.92 7.84 24.69
N GLU A 405 6.55 8.65 25.55
CA GLU A 405 6.48 10.11 25.48
C GLU A 405 7.08 10.69 24.19
N SER A 406 8.19 10.14 23.68
CA SER A 406 8.78 10.54 22.39
C SER A 406 7.89 10.16 21.21
N GLU A 407 7.37 8.93 21.22
CA GLU A 407 6.45 8.45 20.17
C GLU A 407 5.14 9.26 20.14
N LEU A 408 4.62 9.67 21.30
CA LEU A 408 3.45 10.54 21.40
C LEU A 408 3.77 11.98 20.93
N ALA A 409 4.92 12.53 21.31
CA ALA A 409 5.34 13.87 20.89
C ALA A 409 5.52 13.96 19.36
N GLY A 410 6.17 12.96 18.76
CA GLY A 410 6.32 12.83 17.30
C GLY A 410 4.98 12.69 16.59
N MET A 411 4.08 11.83 17.08
CA MET A 411 2.72 11.69 16.53
C MET A 411 1.94 13.02 16.57
N VAL A 412 2.00 13.78 17.67
CA VAL A 412 1.37 15.11 17.78
C VAL A 412 2.01 16.12 16.83
N ALA A 413 3.35 16.13 16.71
CA ALA A 413 4.06 16.99 15.78
C ALA A 413 3.75 16.67 14.31
N ALA A 414 3.55 15.39 13.98
CA ALA A 414 3.17 14.90 12.64
C ALA A 414 1.76 15.39 12.29
N HIS A 415 0.76 15.09 13.14
CA HIS A 415 -0.62 15.53 12.92
C HIS A 415 -0.77 17.05 12.86
N ARG A 416 0.07 17.83 13.57
CA ARG A 416 0.10 19.29 13.47
C ARG A 416 0.62 19.80 12.13
N ARG A 417 1.66 19.18 11.55
CA ARG A 417 2.15 19.48 10.18
C ARG A 417 1.12 19.07 9.14
N ASP A 418 0.56 17.88 9.30
CA ASP A 418 -0.38 17.30 8.34
C ASP A 418 -1.70 18.06 8.29
N GLY A 419 -2.22 18.50 9.44
CA GLY A 419 -3.37 19.40 9.51
C GLY A 419 -3.11 20.75 8.84
N ALA A 420 -1.89 21.30 8.94
CA ALA A 420 -1.52 22.52 8.22
C ALA A 420 -1.42 22.29 6.70
N ALA A 421 -0.86 21.16 6.27
CA ALA A 421 -0.85 20.75 4.86
C ALA A 421 -2.28 20.57 4.30
N MET A 422 -3.16 19.94 5.07
CA MET A 422 -4.56 19.74 4.68
C MET A 422 -5.33 21.07 4.55
N CYS A 423 -5.09 22.04 5.44
CA CYS A 423 -5.65 23.39 5.30
C CYS A 423 -5.15 24.10 4.03
N VAL A 424 -3.89 23.93 3.65
CA VAL A 424 -3.35 24.46 2.38
C VAL A 424 -4.01 23.78 1.18
N ALA A 425 -4.08 22.44 1.18
CA ALA A 425 -4.69 21.67 0.10
C ALA A 425 -6.17 22.01 -0.11
N LEU A 426 -6.96 22.08 0.96
CA LEU A 426 -8.38 22.46 0.89
C LEU A 426 -8.56 23.91 0.40
N SER A 427 -7.71 24.84 0.82
CA SER A 427 -7.76 26.23 0.34
C SER A 427 -7.36 26.37 -1.14
N GLU A 428 -6.44 25.55 -1.63
CA GLU A 428 -6.04 25.49 -3.03
C GLU A 428 -7.16 24.88 -3.90
N LEU A 429 -7.79 23.80 -3.44
CA LEU A 429 -8.96 23.19 -4.07
C LEU A 429 -10.16 24.16 -4.13
N GLU A 430 -10.48 24.84 -3.02
CA GLU A 430 -11.55 25.85 -2.98
C GLU A 430 -11.28 26.97 -4.01
N PHE A 431 -10.05 27.51 -4.06
CA PHE A 431 -9.68 28.53 -5.03
C PHE A 431 -9.80 28.05 -6.48
N LEU A 432 -9.38 26.83 -6.80
CA LEU A 432 -9.49 26.26 -8.15
C LEU A 432 -10.96 26.09 -8.58
N MET A 433 -11.81 25.59 -7.68
CA MET A 433 -13.25 25.42 -7.92
C MET A 433 -13.97 26.77 -8.09
N GLN A 434 -13.67 27.76 -7.25
CA GLN A 434 -14.17 29.14 -7.38
C GLN A 434 -13.67 29.82 -8.67
N SER A 435 -12.46 29.48 -9.13
CA SER A 435 -11.86 29.98 -10.39
C SER A 435 -12.28 29.19 -11.63
N HIS A 436 -13.25 28.27 -11.49
CA HIS A 436 -13.75 27.38 -12.55
C HIS A 436 -12.64 26.64 -13.32
N GLN A 437 -11.55 26.28 -12.65
CA GLN A 437 -10.51 25.44 -13.24
C GLN A 437 -10.96 23.98 -13.26
N PRO A 438 -10.66 23.21 -14.32
CA PRO A 438 -10.92 21.78 -14.33
C PRO A 438 -9.95 21.06 -13.38
N VAL A 439 -10.48 20.44 -12.33
CA VAL A 439 -9.75 19.62 -11.36
C VAL A 439 -10.29 18.19 -11.44
N THR A 440 -9.42 17.19 -11.50
CA THR A 440 -9.82 15.78 -11.41
C THR A 440 -9.52 15.19 -10.03
N GLU A 441 -10.10 14.04 -9.73
CA GLU A 441 -9.79 13.28 -8.50
C GLU A 441 -8.29 12.94 -8.37
N MET A 442 -7.56 12.78 -9.48
CA MET A 442 -6.10 12.59 -9.44
C MET A 442 -5.37 13.88 -9.05
N ASP A 443 -5.88 15.05 -9.47
CA ASP A 443 -5.30 16.34 -9.09
C ASP A 443 -5.51 16.64 -7.61
N VAL A 444 -6.58 16.12 -6.99
CA VAL A 444 -6.77 16.18 -5.53
C VAL A 444 -5.65 15.45 -4.79
N ASP A 445 -5.27 14.24 -5.22
CA ASP A 445 -4.11 13.54 -4.66
C ASP A 445 -2.81 14.32 -4.88
N HIS A 446 -2.56 14.79 -6.10
CA HIS A 446 -1.38 15.60 -6.40
C HIS A 446 -1.29 16.85 -5.50
N ILE A 447 -2.40 17.56 -5.26
CA ILE A 447 -2.45 18.76 -4.41
C ILE A 447 -2.18 18.42 -2.94
N VAL A 448 -2.86 17.43 -2.36
CA VAL A 448 -2.67 17.09 -0.94
C VAL A 448 -1.28 16.49 -0.69
N THR A 449 -0.79 15.65 -1.59
CA THR A 449 0.56 15.09 -1.56
C THR A 449 1.62 16.18 -1.72
N ALA A 450 1.44 17.14 -2.62
CA ALA A 450 2.35 18.29 -2.77
C ALA A 450 2.28 19.27 -1.58
N ALA A 451 1.16 19.37 -0.86
CA ALA A 451 1.08 20.15 0.38
C ALA A 451 1.81 19.46 1.55
N ARG A 452 1.76 18.12 1.61
CA ARG A 452 2.45 17.27 2.59
C ARG A 452 3.96 17.22 2.35
N ALA A 453 4.40 17.06 1.11
CA ALA A 453 5.82 17.04 0.74
C ALA A 453 6.58 18.35 1.03
N LYS A 454 5.85 19.47 1.27
CA LYS A 454 6.42 20.75 1.74
C LYS A 454 6.65 20.80 3.26
N GLN A 455 6.10 19.83 4.02
CA GLN A 455 6.27 19.77 5.48
C GLN A 455 7.61 19.14 5.85
N HIS A 456 8.23 19.64 6.92
CA HIS A 456 9.46 19.05 7.47
C HIS A 456 9.26 17.56 7.81
N GLY A 457 10.18 16.71 7.35
CA GLY A 457 10.24 15.30 7.73
C GLY A 457 9.16 14.41 7.10
N TYR A 458 8.43 14.86 6.08
CA TYR A 458 7.63 13.98 5.22
C TYR A 458 8.52 12.93 4.53
N LEU A 459 7.99 11.73 4.32
CA LEU A 459 8.67 10.61 3.66
C LEU A 459 7.89 10.06 2.46
N ASP A 460 6.61 9.76 2.68
CA ASP A 460 5.68 9.14 1.72
C ASP A 460 4.25 9.40 2.20
N ASN A 461 3.24 9.07 1.39
CA ASN A 461 1.87 8.92 1.89
C ASN A 461 1.78 7.65 2.76
N SER A 462 0.82 7.56 3.68
CA SER A 462 0.62 6.36 4.53
C SER A 462 -0.28 5.30 3.89
N PHE A 463 -1.05 5.69 2.88
CA PHE A 463 -1.83 4.85 1.96
C PHE A 463 -2.04 5.63 0.65
N ASP A 464 -2.60 4.99 -0.38
CA ASP A 464 -2.97 5.70 -1.62
C ASP A 464 -4.24 6.53 -1.41
N THR A 465 -4.18 7.82 -1.78
CA THR A 465 -5.25 8.80 -1.52
C THR A 465 -6.59 8.40 -2.15
N ILE A 466 -7.62 8.33 -1.31
CA ILE A 466 -9.01 8.10 -1.71
C ILE A 466 -9.67 9.46 -1.94
N ALA A 467 -9.60 9.96 -3.17
CA ALA A 467 -10.29 11.16 -3.62
C ALA A 467 -11.52 10.77 -4.46
N GLY A 468 -12.69 10.63 -3.82
CA GLY A 468 -13.94 10.21 -4.47
C GLY A 468 -14.95 11.35 -4.58
N PHE A 469 -15.23 11.78 -5.81
CA PHE A 469 -16.24 12.80 -6.12
C PHE A 469 -17.59 12.15 -6.47
N GLY A 470 -18.67 12.66 -5.86
CA GLY A 470 -20.04 12.17 -6.05
C GLY A 470 -20.14 10.65 -5.86
N ALA A 471 -20.58 9.94 -6.89
CA ALA A 471 -20.75 8.48 -6.87
C ALA A 471 -19.46 7.68 -6.62
N ASN A 472 -18.28 8.23 -6.90
CA ASN A 472 -17.01 7.56 -6.58
C ASN A 472 -16.74 7.56 -5.07
N GLY A 473 -17.20 8.59 -4.34
CA GLY A 473 -17.11 8.67 -2.87
C GLY A 473 -17.95 7.63 -2.11
N ALA A 474 -18.80 6.86 -2.81
CA ALA A 474 -19.52 5.71 -2.25
C ALA A 474 -18.73 4.39 -2.33
N ILE A 475 -17.59 4.35 -3.04
CA ILE A 475 -16.71 3.19 -3.15
C ILE A 475 -15.66 3.31 -2.03
N VAL A 476 -15.77 2.45 -1.01
CA VAL A 476 -15.07 2.62 0.29
C VAL A 476 -13.56 2.80 0.15
N HIS A 477 -12.89 1.99 -0.66
CA HIS A 477 -11.47 2.10 -0.98
C HIS A 477 -11.26 2.50 -2.45
N TYR A 478 -11.83 3.63 -2.88
CA TYR A 478 -11.65 4.16 -4.22
C TYR A 478 -10.24 4.70 -4.45
N VAL A 479 -9.61 4.34 -5.59
CA VAL A 479 -8.35 4.96 -6.02
C VAL A 479 -8.54 5.57 -7.41
N ALA A 480 -8.19 6.85 -7.53
CA ALA A 480 -8.33 7.62 -8.77
C ALA A 480 -7.23 7.26 -9.78
N GLN A 481 -7.63 7.06 -11.03
CA GLN A 481 -6.77 6.69 -12.16
C GLN A 481 -7.32 7.33 -13.44
N ALA A 482 -6.48 7.47 -14.49
CA ALA A 482 -6.89 8.05 -15.77
C ALA A 482 -8.01 7.26 -16.51
N SER A 483 -8.41 6.09 -15.99
CA SER A 483 -9.47 5.22 -16.51
C SER A 483 -10.85 5.46 -15.83
N ASN A 484 -10.86 5.93 -14.57
CA ASN A 484 -12.04 6.05 -13.71
C ASN A 484 -12.27 7.46 -13.15
N ALA A 485 -11.22 8.31 -13.10
CA ALA A 485 -11.25 9.61 -12.45
C ALA A 485 -12.34 10.56 -12.99
N ALA A 486 -13.14 11.09 -12.08
CA ALA A 486 -14.10 12.14 -12.35
C ALA A 486 -13.42 13.52 -12.38
N THR A 487 -14.02 14.47 -13.11
CA THR A 487 -13.77 15.91 -12.94
C THR A 487 -14.68 16.40 -11.82
N LEU A 488 -14.12 17.17 -10.88
CA LEU A 488 -14.85 17.76 -9.77
C LEU A 488 -15.85 18.82 -10.27
N SER A 489 -16.93 18.97 -9.52
CA SER A 489 -18.01 19.92 -9.78
C SER A 489 -18.56 20.44 -8.44
N THR A 490 -19.44 21.44 -8.48
CA THR A 490 -20.03 22.08 -7.28
C THR A 490 -21.39 21.50 -6.87
N ASP A 491 -21.80 20.38 -7.47
CA ASP A 491 -23.13 19.78 -7.35
C ASP A 491 -23.18 18.48 -6.52
N SER A 492 -22.05 18.02 -5.96
CA SER A 492 -22.02 16.97 -4.95
C SER A 492 -20.73 16.99 -4.11
N PHE A 493 -20.57 16.01 -3.22
CA PHE A 493 -19.42 15.88 -2.32
C PHE A 493 -18.12 15.48 -3.03
N LEU A 494 -17.00 15.96 -2.51
CA LEU A 494 -15.70 15.28 -2.55
C LEU A 494 -15.47 14.63 -1.19
N LEU A 495 -15.34 13.30 -1.15
CA LEU A 495 -14.70 12.59 -0.05
C LEU A 495 -13.20 12.54 -0.33
N LEU A 496 -12.39 12.97 0.63
CA LEU A 496 -10.93 12.92 0.59
C LEU A 496 -10.41 12.22 1.85
N ASP A 497 -9.99 10.97 1.71
CA ASP A 497 -9.31 10.21 2.76
C ASP A 497 -7.85 10.00 2.39
N SER A 498 -6.94 10.42 3.27
CA SER A 498 -5.50 10.43 2.96
C SER A 498 -4.63 10.69 4.18
N GLY A 499 -3.43 10.10 4.21
CA GLY A 499 -2.46 10.28 5.30
C GLY A 499 -1.00 10.29 4.81
N ALA A 500 -0.06 10.53 5.72
CA ALA A 500 1.37 10.56 5.43
C ALA A 500 2.25 9.84 6.47
N GLN A 501 3.36 9.29 5.98
CA GLN A 501 4.49 8.86 6.78
C GLN A 501 5.43 10.06 6.99
N TYR A 502 5.66 10.41 8.25
CA TYR A 502 6.72 11.34 8.67
C TYR A 502 7.84 10.54 9.38
N VAL A 503 9.02 11.15 9.53
CA VAL A 503 10.15 10.54 10.27
C VAL A 503 9.80 10.15 11.72
N ASP A 504 8.83 10.84 12.29
CA ASP A 504 8.46 10.85 13.70
C ASP A 504 6.98 10.50 13.98
N GLY A 505 6.18 10.16 12.95
CA GLY A 505 4.80 9.73 13.12
C GLY A 505 4.09 9.37 11.82
N THR A 506 2.94 8.72 11.92
CA THR A 506 2.07 8.37 10.79
C THR A 506 0.74 9.08 10.97
N THR A 507 0.17 9.67 9.91
CA THR A 507 -1.15 10.30 9.93
C THR A 507 -2.15 9.56 9.05
N ASP A 508 -3.42 9.80 9.34
CA ASP A 508 -4.60 9.26 8.67
C ASP A 508 -5.75 10.27 8.93
N VAL A 509 -6.44 10.73 7.88
CA VAL A 509 -7.50 11.74 8.00
C VAL A 509 -8.47 11.80 6.81
N THR A 510 -9.75 11.53 7.09
CA THR A 510 -10.86 11.73 6.15
C THR A 510 -11.49 13.12 6.28
N ARG A 511 -11.85 13.74 5.15
CA ARG A 511 -12.74 14.91 5.09
C ARG A 511 -13.70 14.81 3.91
N THR A 512 -14.99 15.00 4.18
CA THR A 512 -16.03 15.14 3.14
C THR A 512 -16.41 16.62 3.01
N VAL A 513 -16.23 17.19 1.82
CA VAL A 513 -16.45 18.62 1.53
C VAL A 513 -17.38 18.81 0.34
N HIS A 514 -18.02 19.97 0.23
CA HIS A 514 -18.96 20.29 -0.85
C HIS A 514 -18.68 21.71 -1.35
N PHE A 515 -18.38 21.89 -2.64
CA PHE A 515 -17.92 23.18 -3.20
C PHE A 515 -19.06 24.11 -3.68
N GLY A 516 -20.32 23.63 -3.68
CA GLY A 516 -21.51 24.46 -3.89
C GLY A 516 -22.53 24.31 -2.74
N ALA A 517 -23.82 24.37 -3.05
CA ALA A 517 -24.89 24.18 -2.08
C ALA A 517 -25.40 22.72 -2.05
N PRO A 518 -25.18 21.93 -0.97
CA PRO A 518 -25.63 20.54 -0.91
C PRO A 518 -27.16 20.42 -0.86
N THR A 519 -27.68 19.24 -1.18
CA THR A 519 -29.10 18.89 -1.07
C THR A 519 -29.57 18.76 0.38
N ALA A 520 -30.88 18.54 0.58
CA ALA A 520 -31.44 18.24 1.90
C ALA A 520 -30.99 16.86 2.43
N GLU A 521 -30.79 15.88 1.54
CA GLU A 521 -30.39 14.51 1.86
C GLU A 521 -28.91 14.45 2.25
N GLU A 522 -28.03 15.05 1.46
CA GLU A 522 -26.59 15.20 1.77
C GLU A 522 -26.34 15.91 3.12
N ARG A 523 -27.14 16.94 3.43
CA ARG A 523 -27.13 17.60 4.75
C ARG A 523 -27.67 16.72 5.90
N GLN A 524 -28.39 15.66 5.61
CA GLN A 524 -28.88 14.72 6.63
C GLN A 524 -27.86 13.59 6.87
N MET A 525 -27.23 13.06 5.81
CA MET A 525 -26.16 12.06 5.91
C MET A 525 -25.00 12.57 6.79
N THR A 526 -24.48 13.76 6.47
CA THR A 526 -23.36 14.40 7.17
C THR A 526 -23.66 14.73 8.63
N LYS A 527 -24.91 15.10 8.96
CA LYS A 527 -25.34 15.27 10.37
C LYS A 527 -25.30 13.98 11.16
N GLY A 528 -25.70 12.86 10.54
CA GLY A 528 -25.67 11.53 11.15
C GLY A 528 -24.24 11.15 11.55
N GLN A 529 -23.33 11.13 10.56
CA GLN A 529 -21.91 10.80 10.76
C GLN A 529 -21.26 11.68 11.84
N GLY A 530 -21.33 13.01 11.68
CA GLY A 530 -20.76 13.95 12.66
C GLY A 530 -21.45 13.95 14.02
N SER A 531 -22.60 13.31 14.21
CA SER A 531 -23.18 13.08 15.54
C SER A 531 -22.58 11.84 16.22
N SER A 532 -22.31 10.78 15.44
CA SER A 532 -21.69 9.55 15.91
C SER A 532 -20.22 9.75 16.29
N GLU A 533 -19.47 10.50 15.48
CA GLU A 533 -18.06 10.84 15.72
C GLU A 533 -17.86 11.55 17.06
N ARG A 534 -18.56 12.67 17.29
CA ARG A 534 -18.50 13.40 18.57
C ARG A 534 -18.94 12.55 19.77
N THR A 535 -19.91 11.66 19.57
CA THR A 535 -20.34 10.72 20.63
C THR A 535 -19.21 9.75 21.02
N LEU A 536 -18.34 9.38 20.08
CA LEU A 536 -17.14 8.56 20.34
C LEU A 536 -15.98 9.39 20.93
N GLU A 537 -15.81 10.65 20.50
CA GLU A 537 -14.80 11.57 21.06
C GLU A 537 -15.07 11.91 22.54
N ASP A 538 -16.33 12.21 22.89
CA ASP A 538 -16.76 12.49 24.28
C ASP A 538 -16.86 11.23 25.18
N CYS A 539 -16.62 10.04 24.63
CA CYS A 539 -16.95 8.77 25.26
C CYS A 539 -15.96 8.36 26.38
N ARG A 540 -16.29 8.73 27.63
CA ARG A 540 -15.49 8.38 28.83
C ARG A 540 -15.60 6.90 29.21
N SER A 541 -14.79 6.05 28.59
CA SER A 541 -14.68 4.62 28.94
C SER A 541 -13.86 4.39 30.23
N ARG A 542 -14.07 3.23 30.87
CA ARG A 542 -13.22 2.78 31.99
C ARG A 542 -11.92 2.17 31.46
N THR A 543 -10.81 2.38 32.16
CA THR A 543 -9.53 1.73 31.87
C THR A 543 -9.70 0.21 31.78
N GLY A 544 -9.29 -0.39 30.65
CA GLY A 544 -9.44 -1.82 30.39
C GLY A 544 -10.74 -2.24 29.69
N SER A 545 -11.64 -1.31 29.34
CA SER A 545 -12.75 -1.59 28.42
C SER A 545 -12.24 -2.10 27.07
N LYS A 546 -12.72 -3.27 26.64
CA LYS A 546 -12.49 -3.75 25.26
C LYS A 546 -13.37 -2.96 24.30
N TYR A 547 -12.77 -2.30 23.31
CA TYR A 547 -13.44 -1.64 22.18
C TYR A 547 -13.97 -2.66 21.15
N CYS A 548 -14.55 -3.75 21.63
CA CYS A 548 -15.24 -4.75 20.81
C CYS A 548 -16.53 -5.15 21.52
N LYS A 549 -17.54 -4.28 21.37
CA LYS A 549 -18.95 -4.63 21.49
C LYS A 549 -19.70 -4.06 20.30
N THR A 550 -20.33 -4.97 19.54
CA THR A 550 -21.40 -4.67 18.60
C THR A 550 -22.59 -4.09 19.37
N THR A 551 -22.67 -2.76 19.46
CA THR A 551 -23.74 -2.03 20.17
C THR A 551 -24.02 -0.69 19.46
N CYS A 552 -24.53 -0.76 18.23
CA CYS A 552 -25.10 0.38 17.48
C CYS A 552 -26.27 -0.05 16.56
N ILE A 553 -27.04 -1.08 16.95
CA ILE A 553 -28.35 -1.40 16.35
C ILE A 553 -29.33 -1.77 17.48
N GLU A 554 -29.71 -0.79 18.29
CA GLU A 554 -30.99 -0.78 19.01
C GLU A 554 -31.57 0.64 18.90
N THR A 555 -32.86 0.73 18.54
CA THR A 555 -33.70 1.95 18.44
C THR A 555 -33.11 3.15 17.68
N TYR A 556 -33.53 3.32 16.43
CA TYR A 556 -34.77 4.08 16.16
C TYR A 556 -35.50 3.53 14.92
#